data_AF-A0A0S3SC23-F1
#
_entry.id   AF-A0A0S3SC23-F1
#
_cell.length_a   1.000
_cell.length_b   1.000
_cell.length_c   1.000
_cell.angle_alpha   90.00
_cell.angle_beta   90.00
_cell.angle_gamma   90.00
#
_symmetry.space_group_name_H-M   'P 1'
#
loop_
_entity.id
_entity.type
_entity.pdbx_description
1 polymer ?
#
loop_
_entity_poly.entity_id
_entity_poly.type
_entity_poly.pdbx_seq_one_letter_code
_entity_poly.pdbx_strand_id
1 'polypeptide(L)'
;MAAKGALWLMMLPLVVPVVIATNTNNVYQPCADAKIQRSDGFTFGIAFSSRESFFFNQSLQLSPCDHRLSLSSSNSQLALFRPKVDEISLLTINTSSFFPDSYGGYMVAFAGRKYAARSPLAFVANSTYTVTSFTLVLEFQKGRLQNLYWKRDGCSSCKGKSNFVCLNKQDCAIRTSSCKGRGGAVDCSLGIQLAFSGTDKHLSVLNSWYEVENLRQYSLYGLYSNLRDSLTSQYNKFF
;
A
#
# COMPACT_ATOMS: atom_id res chain seq x y z
N MET A 1 53.32 -28.65 -47.42
CA MET A 1 53.14 -27.49 -46.52
C MET A 1 51.72 -26.97 -46.70
N ALA A 2 50.84 -27.21 -45.74
CA ALA A 2 49.47 -26.70 -45.75
C ALA A 2 49.24 -26.00 -44.41
N ALA A 3 49.14 -24.67 -44.44
CA ALA A 3 48.94 -23.85 -43.26
C ALA A 3 47.48 -23.95 -42.82
N LYS A 4 47.26 -24.46 -41.61
CA LYS A 4 45.94 -24.48 -40.96
C LYS A 4 45.65 -23.07 -40.43
N GLY A 5 44.79 -22.32 -41.13
CA GLY A 5 44.23 -21.07 -40.62
C GLY A 5 43.24 -21.36 -39.49
N ALA A 6 43.59 -21.00 -38.25
CA ALA A 6 42.68 -21.03 -37.12
C ALA A 6 41.75 -19.82 -37.20
N LEU A 7 40.48 -20.06 -37.55
CA LEU A 7 39.44 -19.04 -37.51
C LEU A 7 39.02 -18.83 -36.05
N TRP A 8 39.56 -17.80 -35.40
CA TRP A 8 39.09 -17.36 -34.07
C TRP A 8 37.71 -16.70 -34.21
N LEU A 9 36.66 -17.42 -33.81
CA LEU A 9 35.35 -16.82 -33.54
C LEU A 9 35.49 -15.88 -32.33
N MET A 10 35.57 -14.57 -32.60
CA MET A 10 35.41 -13.56 -31.55
C MET A 10 33.99 -13.64 -30.99
N MET A 11 33.84 -14.18 -29.78
CA MET A 11 32.62 -13.96 -29.00
C MET A 11 32.56 -12.48 -28.61
N LEU A 12 31.66 -11.72 -29.23
CA LEU A 12 31.31 -10.39 -28.72
C LEU A 12 30.58 -10.56 -27.38
N PRO A 13 31.07 -9.99 -26.27
CA PRO A 13 30.30 -9.94 -25.04
C PRO A 13 29.10 -9.02 -25.28
N LEU A 14 27.89 -9.59 -25.22
CA LEU A 14 26.67 -8.80 -25.23
C LEU A 14 26.62 -8.02 -23.92
N VAL A 15 27.07 -6.76 -23.96
CA VAL A 15 26.92 -5.84 -22.82
C VAL A 15 25.44 -5.49 -22.73
N VAL A 16 24.71 -6.25 -21.92
CA VAL A 16 23.33 -5.91 -21.56
C VAL A 16 23.41 -4.66 -20.69
N PRO A 17 22.83 -3.52 -21.09
CA PRO A 17 22.80 -2.35 -20.21
C PRO A 17 21.97 -2.73 -18.98
N VAL A 18 22.62 -2.79 -17.83
CA VAL A 18 21.93 -2.79 -16.53
C VAL A 18 21.24 -1.45 -16.43
N VAL A 19 19.94 -1.41 -16.72
CA VAL A 19 19.11 -0.23 -16.46
C VAL A 19 18.99 -0.14 -14.94
N ILE A 20 19.95 0.53 -14.31
CA ILE A 20 19.83 0.96 -12.93
C ILE A 20 18.63 1.90 -12.91
N ALA A 21 17.55 1.42 -12.33
CA ALA A 21 16.31 2.16 -12.29
C ALA A 21 16.44 3.27 -11.25
N THR A 22 17.03 4.39 -11.68
CA THR A 22 17.27 5.57 -10.85
C THR A 22 15.94 6.26 -10.57
N ASN A 23 15.64 6.53 -9.30
CA ASN A 23 14.48 7.33 -8.94
C ASN A 23 14.62 8.75 -9.52
N THR A 24 13.78 9.09 -10.48
CA THR A 24 13.73 10.40 -11.16
C THR A 24 12.66 11.34 -10.60
N ASN A 25 11.79 10.84 -9.71
CA ASN A 25 10.75 11.65 -9.09
C ASN A 25 11.29 12.32 -7.83
N ASN A 26 11.28 13.65 -7.82
CA ASN A 26 11.67 14.51 -6.70
C ASN A 26 10.48 15.11 -5.93
N VAL A 27 9.25 14.67 -6.21
CA VAL A 27 8.04 15.19 -5.54
C VAL A 27 7.79 14.40 -4.26
N TYR A 28 8.09 14.99 -3.09
CA TYR A 28 7.94 14.36 -1.77
C TYR A 28 6.67 14.74 -1.01
N GLN A 29 5.89 15.69 -1.52
CA GLN A 29 4.64 16.10 -0.91
C GLN A 29 3.48 15.28 -1.50
N PRO A 30 2.60 14.68 -0.68
CA PRO A 30 1.48 13.89 -1.18
C PRO A 30 0.50 14.75 -2.00
N CYS A 31 0.35 16.02 -1.65
CA CYS A 31 -0.53 16.97 -2.33
C CYS A 31 0.15 17.72 -3.48
N ALA A 32 1.27 17.22 -4.00
CA ALA A 32 1.90 17.76 -5.19
C ALA A 32 1.71 16.80 -6.36
N ASP A 33 1.51 17.33 -7.56
CA ASP A 33 1.34 16.52 -8.76
C ASP A 33 2.69 15.96 -9.21
N ALA A 34 2.75 14.65 -9.45
CA ALA A 34 3.94 13.96 -9.95
C ALA A 34 3.64 13.24 -11.27
N LYS A 35 4.67 13.04 -12.09
CA LYS A 35 4.63 12.17 -13.26
C LYS A 35 5.73 11.12 -13.14
N ILE A 36 5.34 9.87 -12.92
CA ILE A 36 6.29 8.81 -12.56
C ILE A 36 6.72 7.96 -13.77
N GLN A 37 7.86 7.31 -13.65
CA GLN A 37 8.22 6.11 -14.40
C GLN A 37 8.30 4.90 -13.46
N ARG A 38 8.38 3.69 -14.03
CA ARG A 38 8.71 2.49 -13.24
C ARG A 38 9.96 2.74 -12.40
N SER A 39 9.99 2.19 -11.19
CA SER A 39 11.07 2.35 -10.21
C SER A 39 11.26 3.73 -9.58
N ASP A 40 10.48 4.75 -9.96
CA ASP A 40 10.45 6.00 -9.20
C ASP A 40 9.87 5.78 -7.80
N GLY A 41 10.26 6.61 -6.83
CA GLY A 41 9.51 6.73 -5.58
C GLY A 41 8.25 7.54 -5.81
N PHE A 42 7.08 7.10 -5.34
CA PHE A 42 5.83 7.86 -5.43
C PHE A 42 5.29 8.18 -4.05
N THR A 43 5.15 9.47 -3.72
CA THR A 43 4.57 9.85 -2.42
C THR A 43 3.05 9.89 -2.48
N PHE A 44 2.43 9.23 -1.53
CA PHE A 44 1.01 9.37 -1.22
C PHE A 44 0.79 9.39 0.30
N GLY A 45 -0.39 9.86 0.72
CA GLY A 45 -0.79 9.89 2.12
C GLY A 45 -1.99 8.99 2.40
N ILE A 46 -2.13 8.62 3.66
CA ILE A 46 -3.32 7.99 4.22
C ILE A 46 -3.76 8.84 5.41
N ALA A 47 -4.92 9.48 5.27
CA ALA A 47 -5.53 10.26 6.35
C ALA A 47 -6.51 9.38 7.11
N PHE A 48 -6.45 9.43 8.44
CA PHE A 48 -7.36 8.79 9.38
C PHE A 48 -8.22 9.86 10.04
N SER A 49 -9.53 9.71 10.02
CA SER A 49 -10.47 10.61 10.70
C SER A 49 -11.84 9.92 10.84
N SER A 50 -12.82 10.63 11.41
CA SER A 50 -14.22 10.21 11.33
C SER A 50 -14.71 10.25 9.89
N ARG A 51 -15.80 9.53 9.63
CA ARG A 51 -16.40 9.47 8.30
C ARG A 51 -16.74 10.87 7.79
N GLU A 52 -17.36 11.68 8.63
CA GLU A 52 -17.90 12.99 8.28
C GLU A 52 -16.80 13.98 7.88
N SER A 53 -15.61 13.86 8.46
CA SER A 53 -14.46 14.73 8.17
C SER A 53 -13.94 14.65 6.74
N PHE A 54 -14.29 13.61 5.98
CA PHE A 54 -13.93 13.46 4.58
C PHE A 54 -14.97 14.00 3.60
N PHE A 55 -16.13 14.45 4.10
CA PHE A 55 -17.25 14.88 3.28
C PHE A 55 -17.55 16.37 3.46
N PHE A 56 -17.62 17.08 2.34
CA PHE A 56 -18.13 18.44 2.29
C PHE A 56 -19.64 18.42 2.08
N ASN A 57 -20.37 19.21 2.88
CA ASN A 57 -21.84 19.26 2.88
C ASN A 57 -22.49 17.85 2.95
N GLN A 58 -21.87 16.94 3.72
CA GLN A 58 -22.36 15.57 4.00
C GLN A 58 -22.51 14.63 2.78
N SER A 59 -22.23 15.11 1.56
CA SER A 59 -22.54 14.38 0.33
C SER A 59 -21.33 14.20 -0.59
N LEU A 60 -20.43 15.18 -0.62
CA LEU A 60 -19.28 15.17 -1.52
C LEU A 60 -18.02 14.77 -0.77
N GLN A 61 -17.55 13.53 -0.95
CA GLN A 61 -16.24 13.15 -0.45
C GLN A 61 -15.18 13.98 -1.18
N LEU A 62 -14.29 14.66 -0.45
CA LEU A 62 -13.19 15.42 -1.03
C LEU A 62 -11.85 14.73 -0.77
N SER A 63 -10.82 15.14 -1.49
CA SER A 63 -9.46 14.68 -1.21
C SER A 63 -8.96 15.34 0.06
N PRO A 64 -8.20 14.64 0.93
CA PRO A 64 -7.46 15.24 2.04
C PRO A 64 -6.53 16.39 1.67
N CYS A 65 -6.21 16.58 0.39
CA CYS A 65 -5.49 17.76 -0.11
C CYS A 65 -6.37 19.01 -0.31
N ASP A 66 -7.70 18.88 -0.19
CA ASP A 66 -8.64 19.97 -0.37
C ASP A 66 -8.79 20.76 0.94
N HIS A 67 -8.46 22.05 0.90
CA HIS A 67 -8.48 22.93 2.07
C HIS A 67 -9.88 23.13 2.69
N ARG A 68 -10.95 22.79 1.96
CA ARG A 68 -12.32 22.81 2.50
C ARG A 68 -12.56 21.70 3.51
N LEU A 69 -11.73 20.66 3.51
CA LEU A 69 -11.72 19.69 4.59
C LEU A 69 -10.89 20.25 5.75
N SER A 70 -11.55 20.49 6.89
CA SER A 70 -10.89 20.94 8.12
C SER A 70 -10.22 19.78 8.87
N LEU A 71 -9.46 18.92 8.17
CA LEU A 71 -8.84 17.73 8.76
C LEU A 71 -7.88 18.07 9.90
N SER A 72 -7.12 19.16 9.78
CA SER A 72 -6.21 19.63 10.83
C SER A 72 -6.89 19.96 12.15
N SER A 73 -8.18 20.34 12.13
CA SER A 73 -8.97 20.62 13.32
C SER A 73 -9.95 19.49 13.69
N SER A 74 -10.04 18.42 12.89
CA SER A 74 -11.05 17.34 13.03
C SER A 74 -10.49 16.04 13.62
N ASN A 75 -9.57 16.14 14.59
CA ASN A 75 -8.91 14.99 15.22
C ASN A 75 -8.46 13.93 14.19
N SER A 76 -7.61 14.35 13.25
CA SER A 76 -7.12 13.47 12.19
C SER A 76 -5.65 13.11 12.40
N GLN A 77 -5.27 11.95 11.86
CA GLN A 77 -3.89 11.50 11.82
C GLN A 77 -3.49 11.22 10.36
N LEU A 78 -2.23 11.46 10.03
CA LEU A 78 -1.69 11.23 8.69
C LEU A 78 -0.52 10.25 8.73
N ALA A 79 -0.51 9.31 7.79
CA ALA A 79 0.65 8.49 7.45
C ALA A 79 1.10 8.82 6.02
N LEU A 80 2.40 8.95 5.80
CA LEU A 80 2.99 9.25 4.50
C LEU A 80 3.91 8.11 4.08
N PHE A 81 3.78 7.71 2.82
CA PHE A 81 4.59 6.65 2.25
C PHE A 81 5.19 7.09 0.93
N ARG A 82 6.37 6.53 0.62
CA ARG A 82 7.04 6.71 -0.67
C ARG A 82 7.56 5.37 -1.18
N PRO A 83 6.67 4.41 -1.52
CA PRO A 83 7.08 3.16 -2.14
C PRO A 83 7.71 3.40 -3.51
N LYS A 84 8.46 2.39 -3.95
CA LYS A 84 8.93 2.31 -5.34
C LYS A 84 7.77 1.86 -6.24
N VAL A 85 7.58 2.56 -7.36
CA VAL A 85 6.53 2.26 -8.33
C VAL A 85 6.79 0.93 -9.01
N ASP A 86 5.72 0.12 -9.10
CA ASP A 86 5.70 -1.21 -9.70
C ASP A 86 6.55 -2.25 -8.95
N GLU A 87 6.76 -2.03 -7.65
CA GLU A 87 7.33 -2.99 -6.71
C GLU A 87 6.26 -3.38 -5.68
N ILE A 88 6.01 -4.68 -5.52
CA ILE A 88 5.07 -5.18 -4.52
C ILE A 88 5.61 -4.85 -3.13
N SER A 89 4.90 -3.97 -2.44
CA SER A 89 5.30 -3.47 -1.13
C SER A 89 4.22 -3.76 -0.10
N LEU A 90 4.63 -4.13 1.12
CA LEU A 90 3.75 -4.20 2.29
C LEU A 90 4.10 -3.04 3.22
N LEU A 91 3.23 -2.04 3.28
CA LEU A 91 3.37 -0.96 4.23
C LEU A 91 2.80 -1.38 5.58
N THR A 92 3.43 -0.96 6.66
CA THR A 92 2.95 -1.23 8.02
C THR A 92 2.77 0.08 8.79
N ILE A 93 1.61 0.26 9.41
CA ILE A 93 1.37 1.33 10.38
C ILE A 93 1.30 0.67 11.76
N ASN A 94 2.27 1.00 12.60
CA ASN A 94 2.34 0.48 13.96
C ASN A 94 1.20 1.09 14.80
N THR A 95 0.35 0.22 15.34
CA THR A 95 -0.78 0.64 16.18
C THR A 95 -0.48 0.55 17.69
N SER A 96 0.79 0.48 18.10
CA SER A 96 1.16 0.48 19.52
C SER A 96 0.99 1.85 20.17
N SER A 97 1.21 2.93 19.42
CA SER A 97 1.04 4.32 19.86
C SER A 97 -0.11 5.06 19.15
N PHE A 98 -0.69 4.45 18.11
CA PHE A 98 -1.76 5.00 17.31
C PHE A 98 -2.93 4.01 17.21
N PHE A 99 -4.10 4.43 17.66
CA PHE A 99 -5.30 3.59 17.61
C PHE A 99 -6.33 4.21 16.67
N PRO A 100 -6.58 3.64 15.48
CA PRO A 100 -7.45 4.25 14.47
C PRO A 100 -8.86 4.58 14.98
N ASP A 101 -9.39 3.79 15.93
CA ASP A 101 -10.70 4.02 16.53
C ASP A 101 -10.75 5.30 17.38
N SER A 102 -9.62 5.74 17.95
CA SER A 102 -9.51 7.03 18.66
C SER A 102 -9.55 8.24 17.72
N TYR A 103 -9.35 8.03 16.41
CA TYR A 103 -9.37 9.06 15.38
C TYR A 103 -10.58 8.89 14.46
N GLY A 104 -11.66 8.27 14.93
CA GLY A 104 -12.91 8.14 14.17
C GLY A 104 -13.00 6.91 13.26
N GLY A 105 -11.94 6.11 13.15
CA GLY A 105 -12.05 4.73 12.67
C GLY A 105 -12.10 4.52 11.16
N TYR A 106 -11.98 5.58 10.36
CA TYR A 106 -11.96 5.50 8.90
C TYR A 106 -10.66 6.05 8.31
N MET A 107 -10.35 5.63 7.09
CA MET A 107 -9.22 6.17 6.34
C MET A 107 -9.51 6.43 4.87
N VAL A 108 -8.74 7.36 4.31
CA VAL A 108 -8.71 7.70 2.87
C VAL A 108 -7.26 7.83 2.43
N ALA A 109 -6.89 7.11 1.38
CA ALA A 109 -5.62 7.29 0.69
C ALA A 109 -5.74 8.42 -0.33
N PHE A 110 -4.70 9.21 -0.52
CA PHE A 110 -4.74 10.38 -1.38
C PHE A 110 -3.37 10.77 -1.95
N ALA A 111 -3.39 11.38 -3.13
CA ALA A 111 -2.24 12.07 -3.71
C ALA A 111 -2.64 13.03 -4.83
N GLY A 112 -1.74 13.97 -5.13
CA GLY A 112 -1.91 15.00 -6.16
C GLY A 112 -2.76 16.19 -5.72
N ARG A 113 -2.64 17.28 -6.49
CA ARG A 113 -3.40 18.53 -6.27
C ARG A 113 -4.42 18.74 -7.36
N LYS A 114 -3.99 18.71 -8.62
CA LYS A 114 -4.84 19.06 -9.76
C LYS A 114 -5.94 18.03 -9.98
N TYR A 115 -5.57 16.75 -9.91
CA TYR A 115 -6.52 15.64 -10.04
C TYR A 115 -7.09 15.21 -8.69
N ALA A 116 -6.42 15.59 -7.58
CA ALA A 116 -6.83 15.31 -6.21
C ALA A 116 -7.32 13.86 -6.02
N ALA A 117 -6.52 12.91 -6.53
CA ALA A 117 -6.86 11.50 -6.53
C ALA A 117 -7.01 11.02 -5.09
N ARG A 118 -8.08 10.27 -4.83
CA ARG A 118 -8.43 9.76 -3.51
C ARG A 118 -9.08 8.41 -3.62
N SER A 119 -8.93 7.60 -2.57
CA SER A 119 -9.68 6.35 -2.47
C SER A 119 -11.06 6.55 -1.88
N PRO A 120 -11.99 5.60 -2.11
CA PRO A 120 -13.19 5.50 -1.31
C PRO A 120 -12.87 5.39 0.18
N LEU A 121 -13.81 5.80 1.03
CA LEU A 121 -13.71 5.62 2.47
C LEU A 121 -13.55 4.12 2.83
N ALA A 122 -12.56 3.80 3.66
CA ALA A 122 -12.37 2.47 4.22
C ALA A 122 -12.58 2.49 5.74
N PHE A 123 -13.34 1.52 6.25
CA PHE A 123 -13.44 1.26 7.69
C PHE A 123 -12.14 0.59 8.16
N VAL A 124 -11.60 1.08 9.27
CA VAL A 124 -10.36 0.56 9.86
C VAL A 124 -10.63 -0.01 11.24
N ALA A 125 -11.25 0.76 12.13
CA ALA A 125 -11.49 0.29 13.50
C ALA A 125 -12.66 1.00 14.18
N ASN A 126 -13.24 0.34 15.17
CA ASN A 126 -14.07 0.94 16.20
C ASN A 126 -13.78 0.27 17.56
N SER A 127 -14.58 0.56 18.57
CA SER A 127 -14.44 -0.02 19.91
C SER A 127 -14.54 -1.56 19.95
N THR A 128 -15.11 -2.18 18.92
CA THR A 128 -15.42 -3.62 18.88
C THR A 128 -14.54 -4.38 17.90
N TYR A 129 -14.26 -3.81 16.72
CA TYR A 129 -13.55 -4.48 15.63
C TYR A 129 -12.47 -3.60 15.01
N THR A 130 -11.38 -4.24 14.58
CA THR A 130 -10.28 -3.65 13.82
C THR A 130 -9.97 -4.50 12.60
N VAL A 131 -9.90 -3.88 11.43
CA VAL A 131 -9.41 -4.47 10.18
C VAL A 131 -7.92 -4.14 10.07
N THR A 132 -7.08 -5.17 9.92
CA THR A 132 -5.61 -5.01 9.97
C THR A 132 -4.94 -5.23 8.62
N SER A 133 -5.67 -5.66 7.59
CA SER A 133 -5.10 -5.97 6.28
C SER A 133 -5.91 -5.29 5.19
N PHE A 134 -5.21 -4.52 4.35
CA PHE A 134 -5.77 -3.79 3.23
C PHE A 134 -4.92 -4.00 1.99
N THR A 135 -5.56 -3.91 0.83
CA THR A 135 -4.87 -3.84 -0.45
C THR A 135 -5.23 -2.52 -1.12
N LEU A 136 -4.25 -1.67 -1.37
CA LEU A 136 -4.40 -0.39 -2.05
C LEU A 136 -3.84 -0.48 -3.46
N VAL A 137 -4.62 -0.04 -4.43
CA VAL A 137 -4.19 -0.01 -5.83
C VAL A 137 -4.10 1.42 -6.30
N LEU A 138 -2.96 1.74 -6.92
CA LEU A 138 -2.66 3.03 -7.51
C LEU A 138 -2.73 2.89 -9.03
N GLU A 139 -3.73 3.53 -9.63
CA GLU A 139 -3.95 3.50 -11.07
C GLU A 139 -3.32 4.72 -11.74
N PHE A 140 -2.35 4.48 -12.63
CA PHE A 140 -1.66 5.52 -13.37
C PHE A 140 -2.05 5.52 -14.83
N GLN A 141 -2.21 6.71 -15.40
CA GLN A 141 -2.37 6.89 -16.84
C GLN A 141 -1.28 7.83 -17.35
N LYS A 142 -0.43 7.33 -18.26
CA LYS A 142 0.71 8.08 -18.80
C LYS A 142 1.58 8.67 -17.68
N GLY A 143 1.77 7.92 -16.60
CA GLY A 143 2.56 8.29 -15.43
C GLY A 143 1.88 9.22 -14.44
N ARG A 144 0.60 9.56 -14.62
CA ARG A 144 -0.17 10.39 -13.68
C ARG A 144 -1.18 9.55 -12.93
N LEU A 145 -1.18 9.65 -11.60
CA LEU A 145 -2.17 8.99 -10.77
C LEU A 145 -3.58 9.49 -11.14
N GLN A 146 -4.46 8.56 -11.49
CA GLN A 146 -5.87 8.82 -11.79
C GLN A 146 -6.73 8.44 -10.59
N ASN A 147 -6.57 7.23 -10.08
CA ASN A 147 -7.40 6.69 -9.02
C ASN A 147 -6.58 5.96 -7.96
N LEU A 148 -7.17 5.92 -6.77
CA LEU A 148 -6.75 5.07 -5.67
C LEU A 148 -7.96 4.22 -5.28
N TYR A 149 -7.80 2.93 -5.08
CA TYR A 149 -8.92 2.11 -4.64
C TYR A 149 -8.48 1.00 -3.69
N TRP A 150 -9.33 0.75 -2.71
CA TRP A 150 -9.17 -0.37 -1.79
C TRP A 150 -9.78 -1.60 -2.43
N LYS A 151 -8.96 -2.64 -2.62
CA LYS A 151 -9.48 -3.96 -2.98
C LYS A 151 -10.06 -4.59 -1.72
N ARG A 152 -11.32 -5.01 -1.81
CA ARG A 152 -11.99 -5.78 -0.75
C ARG A 152 -11.71 -7.25 -0.98
N ASP A 153 -10.99 -7.86 -0.05
CA ASP A 153 -10.55 -9.25 -0.18
C ASP A 153 -11.63 -10.26 0.27
N GLY A 154 -12.75 -9.76 0.80
CA GLY A 154 -13.81 -10.59 1.34
C GLY A 154 -13.39 -11.25 2.65
N CYS A 155 -14.15 -12.26 3.07
CA CYS A 155 -13.95 -12.91 4.36
C CYS A 155 -13.21 -14.25 4.29
N SER A 156 -12.57 -14.55 3.16
CA SER A 156 -11.79 -15.78 2.98
C SER A 156 -10.64 -15.87 4.00
N SER A 157 -9.97 -14.75 4.29
CA SER A 157 -8.88 -14.64 5.26
C SER A 157 -9.29 -14.87 6.73
N CYS A 158 -10.58 -14.75 7.02
CA CYS A 158 -11.20 -14.99 8.35
C CYS A 158 -11.57 -16.46 8.58
N LYS A 159 -11.67 -17.27 7.52
CA LYS A 159 -12.24 -18.61 7.61
C LYS A 159 -11.38 -19.50 8.53
N GLY A 160 -12.03 -20.15 9.51
CA GLY A 160 -11.38 -21.09 10.43
C GLY A 160 -10.63 -20.44 11.60
N LYS A 161 -10.70 -19.12 11.78
CA LYS A 161 -10.04 -18.42 12.89
C LYS A 161 -11.08 -17.86 13.86
N SER A 162 -11.09 -18.34 15.11
CA SER A 162 -12.11 -17.98 16.13
C SER A 162 -12.09 -16.50 16.57
N ASN A 163 -10.94 -15.83 16.47
CA ASN A 163 -10.78 -14.43 16.86
C ASN A 163 -11.12 -13.41 15.75
N PHE A 164 -11.48 -13.91 14.57
CA PHE A 164 -11.75 -13.10 13.39
C PHE A 164 -13.25 -13.09 13.07
N VAL A 165 -13.75 -11.96 12.59
CA VAL A 165 -15.14 -11.72 12.25
C VAL A 165 -15.22 -11.13 10.85
N CYS A 166 -16.10 -11.71 10.04
CA CYS A 166 -16.44 -11.22 8.72
C CYS A 166 -17.41 -10.05 8.82
N LEU A 167 -16.95 -8.81 8.63
CA LEU A 167 -17.78 -7.62 8.63
C LEU A 167 -18.41 -7.41 7.26
N ASN A 168 -19.74 -7.28 7.22
CA ASN A 168 -20.52 -6.94 6.02
C ASN A 168 -20.24 -7.82 4.78
N LYS A 169 -19.73 -9.05 4.98
CA LYS A 169 -19.26 -9.96 3.92
C LYS A 169 -18.13 -9.39 3.06
N GLN A 170 -17.45 -8.35 3.53
CA GLN A 170 -16.48 -7.57 2.76
C GLN A 170 -15.10 -7.56 3.39
N ASP A 171 -15.03 -7.39 4.71
CA ASP A 171 -13.77 -7.17 5.40
C ASP A 171 -13.58 -8.18 6.52
N CYS A 172 -12.35 -8.66 6.65
CA CYS A 172 -11.96 -9.55 7.72
C CYS A 172 -11.40 -8.74 8.89
N ALA A 173 -12.11 -8.71 10.01
CA ALA A 173 -11.73 -7.95 11.20
C ALA A 173 -11.39 -8.87 12.37
N ILE A 174 -10.66 -8.34 13.33
CA ILE A 174 -10.44 -8.96 14.64
C ILE A 174 -11.11 -8.13 15.72
N ARG A 175 -11.43 -8.75 16.86
CA ARG A 175 -11.96 -8.01 18.00
C ARG A 175 -10.91 -7.02 18.51
N THR A 176 -11.30 -5.76 18.71
CA THR A 176 -10.39 -4.70 19.18
C THR A 176 -9.76 -5.04 20.54
N SER A 177 -10.50 -5.71 21.42
CA SER A 177 -10.01 -6.18 22.72
C SER A 177 -8.88 -7.22 22.62
N SER A 178 -8.69 -7.87 21.47
CA SER A 178 -7.60 -8.82 21.27
C SER A 178 -6.26 -8.13 20.95
N CYS A 179 -6.26 -6.82 20.70
CA CYS A 179 -5.07 -6.06 20.30
C CYS A 179 -4.14 -5.69 21.47
N LYS A 180 -2.81 -5.75 21.26
CA LYS A 180 -1.76 -5.47 22.26
C LYS A 180 -1.90 -4.12 22.98
N GLY A 181 -2.50 -3.11 22.35
CA GLY A 181 -2.74 -1.79 22.96
C GLY A 181 -4.13 -1.61 23.57
N ARG A 182 -4.96 -2.64 23.56
CA ARG A 182 -6.35 -2.66 24.08
C ARG A 182 -6.57 -3.77 25.10
N GLY A 183 -5.48 -4.26 25.71
CA GLY A 183 -5.49 -5.32 26.74
C GLY A 183 -5.34 -6.75 26.22
N GLY A 184 -5.18 -6.94 24.91
CA GLY A 184 -4.98 -8.27 24.30
C GLY A 184 -3.51 -8.60 24.01
N ALA A 185 -3.27 -9.73 23.33
CA ALA A 185 -1.92 -10.23 23.00
C ALA A 185 -1.58 -10.18 21.50
N VAL A 186 -2.54 -9.83 20.63
CA VAL A 186 -2.38 -9.86 19.17
C VAL A 186 -1.85 -8.50 18.68
N ASP A 187 -0.85 -8.53 17.80
CA ASP A 187 -0.43 -7.33 17.09
C ASP A 187 -1.45 -6.96 16.00
N CYS A 188 -2.00 -5.76 16.12
CA CYS A 188 -3.04 -5.25 15.24
C CYS A 188 -2.54 -4.12 14.32
N SER A 189 -1.22 -4.05 14.11
CA SER A 189 -0.63 -3.12 13.16
C SER A 189 -1.28 -3.26 11.78
N LEU A 190 -1.53 -2.14 11.12
CA LEU A 190 -2.20 -2.13 9.82
C LEU A 190 -1.19 -2.49 8.74
N GLY A 191 -1.41 -3.60 8.05
CA GLY A 191 -0.69 -4.00 6.84
C GLY A 191 -1.44 -3.54 5.59
N ILE A 192 -0.75 -2.82 4.71
CA ILE A 192 -1.31 -2.31 3.44
C ILE A 192 -0.45 -2.81 2.29
N GLN A 193 -0.97 -3.78 1.56
CA GLN A 193 -0.34 -4.27 0.33
C GLN A 193 -0.58 -3.27 -0.80
N LEU A 194 0.48 -2.92 -1.52
CA LEU A 194 0.40 -2.03 -2.67
C LEU A 194 0.43 -2.79 -3.98
N ALA A 195 -0.36 -2.29 -4.92
CA ALA A 195 -0.31 -2.70 -6.31
C ALA A 195 -0.40 -1.47 -7.22
N PHE A 196 0.22 -1.56 -8.38
CA PHE A 196 0.21 -0.52 -9.40
C PHE A 196 -0.43 -1.05 -10.67
N SER A 197 -1.23 -0.21 -11.32
CA SER A 197 -1.89 -0.53 -12.59
C SER A 197 -1.77 0.62 -13.59
N GLY A 198 -1.96 0.30 -14.86
CA GLY A 198 -1.97 1.27 -15.96
C GLY A 198 -0.58 1.50 -16.55
N THR A 199 -0.22 2.75 -16.84
CA THR A 199 1.02 3.09 -17.57
C THR A 199 1.81 4.23 -16.95
N ASP A 200 3.12 4.17 -17.14
CA ASP A 200 4.08 5.17 -16.70
C ASP A 200 4.24 6.32 -17.71
N LYS A 201 5.13 7.30 -17.42
CA LYS A 201 5.31 8.49 -18.28
C LYS A 201 5.83 8.18 -19.69
N HIS A 202 6.44 7.02 -19.88
CA HIS A 202 6.97 6.48 -21.13
C HIS A 202 6.05 5.42 -21.74
N LEU A 203 4.81 5.32 -21.25
CA LEU A 203 3.80 4.35 -21.68
C LEU A 203 4.14 2.89 -21.37
N SER A 204 5.12 2.64 -20.50
CA SER A 204 5.40 1.29 -20.02
C SER A 204 4.32 0.84 -19.05
N VAL A 205 3.88 -0.42 -19.19
CA VAL A 205 2.82 -1.01 -18.35
C VAL A 205 3.33 -1.23 -16.93
N LEU A 206 2.49 -0.92 -15.94
CA LEU A 206 2.68 -1.27 -14.53
C LEU A 206 1.94 -2.61 -14.28
N ASN A 207 2.67 -3.64 -13.86
CA ASN A 207 2.20 -5.04 -13.86
C ASN A 207 1.98 -5.63 -12.46
N SER A 208 2.47 -4.97 -11.41
CA SER A 208 2.36 -5.49 -10.03
C SER A 208 0.91 -5.84 -9.61
N TRP A 209 -0.12 -5.20 -10.19
CA TRP A 209 -1.52 -5.61 -9.99
C TRP A 209 -1.83 -7.06 -10.39
N TYR A 210 -1.32 -7.51 -11.55
CA TYR A 210 -1.49 -8.90 -12.00
C TYR A 210 -0.74 -9.87 -11.08
N GLU A 211 0.42 -9.46 -10.58
CA GLU A 211 1.21 -10.27 -9.66
C GLU A 211 0.51 -10.42 -8.30
N VAL A 212 -0.21 -9.39 -7.80
CA VAL A 212 -1.03 -9.52 -6.58
C VAL A 212 -2.15 -10.54 -6.74
N GLU A 213 -2.76 -10.67 -7.92
CA GLU A 213 -3.74 -11.72 -8.18
C GLU A 213 -3.12 -13.13 -8.12
N ASN A 214 -1.92 -13.30 -8.66
CA ASN A 214 -1.19 -14.57 -8.62
C ASN A 214 -0.68 -14.90 -7.21
N LEU A 215 -0.22 -13.90 -6.45
CA LEU A 215 0.20 -14.08 -5.06
C LEU A 215 -0.96 -14.45 -4.13
N ARG A 216 -2.21 -14.06 -4.46
CA ARG A 216 -3.41 -14.45 -3.70
C ARG A 216 -3.69 -15.95 -3.73
N GLN A 217 -3.22 -16.69 -4.75
CA GLN A 217 -3.31 -18.17 -4.74
C GLN A 217 -2.50 -18.76 -3.58
N TYR A 218 -1.47 -18.06 -3.12
CA TYR A 218 -0.64 -18.43 -1.99
C TYR A 218 -1.00 -17.59 -0.77
N SER A 219 -2.20 -17.78 -0.20
CA SER A 219 -2.65 -17.23 1.10
C SER A 219 -1.61 -16.36 1.79
N LEU A 220 -1.51 -15.09 1.39
CA LEU A 220 -0.37 -14.22 1.70
C LEU A 220 -0.18 -14.02 3.20
N TYR A 221 -1.23 -14.26 3.99
CA TYR A 221 -1.13 -14.36 5.43
C TYR A 221 -0.05 -15.35 5.88
N GLY A 222 0.05 -16.53 5.27
CA GLY A 222 1.05 -17.55 5.64
C GLY A 222 2.47 -17.22 5.17
N LEU A 223 2.64 -16.63 3.99
CA LEU A 223 3.97 -16.21 3.50
C LEU A 223 4.50 -15.01 4.29
N TYR A 224 3.65 -14.02 4.58
CA TYR A 224 4.06 -12.82 5.30
C TYR A 224 4.10 -13.00 6.83
N SER A 225 3.27 -13.87 7.42
CA SER A 225 3.46 -14.25 8.84
C SER A 225 4.80 -14.96 9.02
N ASN A 226 5.16 -15.86 8.10
CA ASN A 226 6.45 -16.56 8.13
C ASN A 226 7.63 -15.62 7.83
N LEU A 227 7.48 -14.62 6.95
CA LEU A 227 8.50 -13.58 6.75
C LEU A 227 8.67 -12.69 7.99
N ARG A 228 7.58 -12.32 8.67
CA ARG A 228 7.64 -11.57 9.93
C ARG A 228 8.30 -12.41 11.02
N ASP A 229 7.95 -13.68 11.15
CA ASP A 229 8.57 -14.60 12.12
C ASP A 229 10.05 -14.88 11.77
N SER A 230 10.39 -14.96 10.47
CA SER A 230 11.77 -15.10 9.99
C SER A 230 12.62 -13.86 10.27
N LEU A 231 12.10 -12.65 10.06
CA LEU A 231 12.80 -11.40 10.35
C LEU A 231 12.92 -11.14 11.85
N THR A 232 11.88 -11.48 12.62
CA THR A 232 11.88 -11.33 14.08
C THR A 232 12.80 -12.37 14.76
N SER A 233 12.86 -13.60 14.26
CA SER A 233 13.77 -14.64 14.78
C SER A 233 15.23 -14.38 14.44
N GLN A 234 15.53 -13.71 13.32
CA GLN A 234 16.90 -13.27 13.02
C GLN A 234 17.30 -12.08 13.89
N TYR A 235 16.40 -11.12 14.14
CA TYR A 235 16.69 -9.98 15.01
C TYR A 235 17.02 -10.40 16.46
N ASN A 236 16.30 -11.40 17.00
CA ASN A 236 16.57 -11.98 18.32
C ASN A 236 17.83 -12.87 18.39
N LYS A 237 18.50 -13.12 17.27
CA LYS A 237 19.81 -13.83 17.24
C LYS A 237 21.00 -12.87 17.20
N PHE A 238 20.77 -11.59 16.92
CA PHE A 238 21.82 -10.57 16.81
C PHE A 238 21.82 -9.56 17.97
N PHE A 239 20.83 -9.61 18.86
CA PHE A 239 20.75 -8.80 20.09
C PHE A 239 20.27 -9.65 21.27
#